data_AF-A0A286U0E2-F1
#
_entry.id   AF-A0A286U0E2-F1
#
_cell.length_a   1.000
_cell.length_b   1.000
_cell.length_c   1.000
_cell.angle_alpha   90.00
_cell.angle_beta   90.00
_cell.angle_gamma   90.00
#
_symmetry.space_group_name_H-M   'P 1'
#
loop_
_entity.id
_entity.type
_entity.pdbx_description
1 polymer ?
#
loop_
_entity_poly.entity_id
_entity_poly.type
_entity_poly.pdbx_seq_one_letter_code
_entity_poly.pdbx_strand_id
1 'polypeptide(L)'
;MLIGISVSIFVLLYIAQQKLVALGEIRFQSNLLADQLRQSSDDLTRLVRTYAATGNKKFEQQFWDVLAIRDGEKPRPIHYNMIYWDFLSVENGKPPYPSGKAVPLKGLMKEAGFTAREFPLLAEAQKNSDQLVELEQTAMNAINRITTDESEELPNTSGQQVAIRILFGERYHQAKIEIMRHINMFLEELENRTSTEFVNQASHLRILLYSQISTFILLLCTVAFLMRISKQYHTGVVSVLNSEVKDRTTEIEEANIKLIRKESFAVIGRISGSIAHDIRQPLTTIKNSSFF
;
A
#
# COMPACT_ATOMS: atom_id res chain seq x y z
N MET A 1 24.09 -5.19 15.61
CA MET A 1 23.32 -6.33 15.07
C MET A 1 21.82 -6.01 14.97
N LEU A 2 21.10 -5.73 16.07
CA LEU A 2 19.65 -5.45 16.05
C LEU A 2 19.23 -4.29 15.14
N ILE A 3 19.99 -3.19 15.13
CA ILE A 3 19.75 -2.06 14.23
C ILE A 3 19.84 -2.50 12.76
N GLY A 4 20.84 -3.31 12.42
CA GLY A 4 21.00 -3.85 11.07
C GLY A 4 19.82 -4.73 10.65
N ILE A 5 19.33 -5.60 11.55
CA ILE A 5 18.13 -6.41 11.30
C ILE A 5 16.90 -5.52 11.07
N SER A 6 16.72 -4.49 11.90
CA SER A 6 15.59 -3.56 11.77
C SER A 6 15.63 -2.77 10.45
N VAL A 7 16.83 -2.33 10.01
CA VAL A 7 17.00 -1.69 8.70
C VAL A 7 16.68 -2.67 7.57
N SER A 8 17.15 -3.92 7.64
CA SER A 8 16.84 -4.94 6.63
C SER A 8 15.34 -5.24 6.54
N ILE A 9 14.64 -5.40 7.68
CA ILE A 9 13.19 -5.61 7.70
C ILE A 9 12.47 -4.38 7.12
N PHE A 10 12.94 -3.17 7.43
CA PHE A 10 12.37 -1.94 6.87
C PHE A 10 12.49 -1.88 5.34
N VAL A 11 13.64 -2.29 4.78
CA VAL A 11 13.81 -2.37 3.32
C VAL A 11 12.85 -3.41 2.72
N LEU A 12 12.71 -4.59 3.35
CA LEU A 12 11.77 -5.61 2.91
C LEU A 12 10.31 -5.14 2.99
N LEU A 13 9.95 -4.40 4.04
CA LEU A 13 8.65 -3.75 4.21
C LEU A 13 8.35 -2.80 3.06
N TYR A 14 9.30 -1.93 2.73
CA TYR A 14 9.16 -0.97 1.64
C TYR A 14 8.92 -1.68 0.30
N ILE A 15 9.73 -2.71 -0.01
CA ILE A 15 9.57 -3.52 -1.23
C ILE A 15 8.20 -4.23 -1.24
N ALA A 16 7.80 -4.83 -0.12
CA ALA A 16 6.53 -5.53 0.00
C ALA A 16 5.33 -4.59 -0.16
N GLN A 17 5.43 -3.35 0.33
CA GLN A 17 4.42 -2.31 0.17
C GLN A 17 4.32 -1.87 -1.30
N GLN A 18 5.45 -1.61 -1.97
CA GLN A 18 5.46 -1.25 -3.40
C GLN A 18 4.82 -2.35 -4.25
N LYS A 19 5.14 -3.61 -3.95
CA LYS A 19 4.52 -4.76 -4.63
C LYS A 19 3.02 -4.84 -4.39
N LEU A 20 2.54 -4.55 -3.17
CA LEU A 20 1.10 -4.54 -2.86
C LEU A 20 0.36 -3.45 -3.65
N VAL A 21 0.95 -2.25 -3.77
CA VAL A 21 0.39 -1.16 -4.59
C VAL A 21 0.34 -1.56 -6.06
N ALA A 22 1.42 -2.13 -6.59
CA ALA A 22 1.47 -2.59 -7.98
C ALA A 22 0.41 -3.68 -8.28
N LEU A 23 0.22 -4.64 -7.37
CA LEU A 23 -0.84 -5.65 -7.51
C LEU A 23 -2.24 -5.03 -7.48
N GLY A 24 -2.46 -4.00 -6.65
CA GLY A 24 -3.70 -3.23 -6.63
C GLY A 24 -4.00 -2.57 -7.98
N GLU A 25 -3.00 -1.93 -8.58
CA GLU A 25 -3.13 -1.30 -9.90
C GLU A 25 -3.39 -2.32 -11.01
N ILE A 26 -2.64 -3.43 -11.03
CA ILE A 26 -2.84 -4.52 -12.00
C ILE A 26 -4.27 -5.07 -11.89
N ARG A 27 -4.76 -5.32 -10.67
CA ARG A 27 -6.12 -5.79 -10.42
C ARG A 27 -7.16 -4.79 -10.91
N PHE A 28 -6.97 -3.50 -10.62
CA PHE A 28 -7.86 -2.43 -11.10
C PHE A 28 -7.91 -2.38 -12.63
N GLN A 29 -6.77 -2.31 -13.31
CA GLN A 29 -6.70 -2.29 -14.78
C GLN A 29 -7.28 -3.55 -15.42
N SER A 30 -7.02 -4.71 -14.82
CA SER A 30 -7.56 -5.98 -15.31
C SER A 30 -9.09 -6.00 -15.24
N ASN A 31 -9.67 -5.50 -14.14
CA ASN A 31 -11.12 -5.38 -13.99
C ASN A 31 -11.73 -4.40 -15.00
N LEU A 32 -11.07 -3.27 -15.30
CA LEU A 32 -11.55 -2.34 -16.32
C LEU A 32 -11.59 -2.97 -17.72
N LEU A 33 -10.55 -3.72 -18.09
CA LEU A 33 -10.49 -4.40 -19.39
C LEU A 33 -11.52 -5.54 -19.47
N ALA A 34 -11.71 -6.26 -18.38
CA ALA A 34 -12.69 -7.33 -18.30
C ALA A 34 -14.13 -6.80 -18.39
N ASP A 35 -14.43 -5.71 -17.69
CA ASP A 35 -15.73 -5.04 -17.77
C ASP A 35 -16.01 -4.50 -19.16
N GLN A 36 -15.02 -3.89 -19.80
CA GLN A 36 -15.15 -3.43 -21.18
C GLN A 36 -15.45 -4.57 -22.16
N LEU A 37 -14.87 -5.76 -21.99
CA LEU A 37 -15.20 -6.90 -22.84
C LEU A 37 -16.69 -7.26 -22.72
N ARG A 38 -17.18 -7.38 -21.48
CA ARG A 38 -18.59 -7.65 -21.18
C ARG A 38 -19.49 -6.57 -21.77
N GLN A 39 -19.17 -5.30 -21.50
CA GLN A 39 -19.89 -4.14 -22.00
C GLN A 39 -19.92 -4.11 -23.53
N SER A 40 -18.81 -4.40 -24.22
CA SER A 40 -18.78 -4.41 -25.69
C SER A 40 -19.76 -5.41 -26.26
N SER A 41 -19.90 -6.59 -25.65
CA SER A 41 -20.88 -7.59 -26.08
C SER A 41 -22.32 -7.12 -25.83
N ASP A 42 -22.57 -6.42 -24.72
CA ASP A 42 -23.90 -5.88 -24.40
C ASP A 42 -24.27 -4.70 -25.31
N ASP A 43 -23.29 -3.86 -25.65
CA ASP A 43 -23.44 -2.78 -26.62
C ASP A 43 -23.77 -3.30 -28.00
N LEU A 44 -23.09 -4.35 -28.49
CA LEU A 44 -23.42 -4.99 -29.78
C LEU A 44 -24.90 -5.41 -29.82
N THR A 45 -25.35 -6.14 -28.79
CA THR A 45 -26.76 -6.57 -28.67
C THR A 45 -27.73 -5.38 -28.62
N ARG A 46 -27.40 -4.34 -27.85
CA ARG A 46 -28.24 -3.13 -27.75
C ARG A 46 -28.33 -2.43 -29.09
N LEU A 47 -27.19 -2.15 -29.73
CA LEU A 47 -27.08 -1.40 -30.97
C LEU A 47 -27.81 -2.11 -32.13
N VAL A 48 -27.59 -3.42 -32.31
CA VAL A 48 -28.26 -4.18 -33.38
C VAL A 48 -29.77 -4.25 -33.17
N ARG A 49 -30.24 -4.38 -31.92
CA ARG A 49 -31.69 -4.36 -31.61
C ARG A 49 -32.30 -2.98 -31.78
N THR A 50 -31.59 -1.91 -31.40
CA THR A 50 -32.05 -0.53 -31.65
C THR A 50 -32.10 -0.26 -33.15
N TYR A 51 -31.11 -0.73 -33.92
CA TYR A 51 -31.14 -0.64 -35.36
C TYR A 51 -32.35 -1.39 -35.94
N ALA A 52 -32.61 -2.62 -35.51
CA ALA A 52 -33.78 -3.37 -35.93
C ALA A 52 -35.12 -2.70 -35.57
N ALA A 53 -35.21 -2.07 -34.41
CA ALA A 53 -36.42 -1.37 -33.99
C ALA A 53 -36.65 -0.04 -34.71
N THR A 54 -35.59 0.64 -35.16
CA THR A 54 -35.68 2.03 -35.64
C THR A 54 -35.35 2.22 -37.12
N GLY A 55 -34.61 1.30 -37.73
CA GLY A 55 -34.02 1.46 -39.06
C GLY A 55 -32.92 2.53 -39.13
N ASN A 56 -32.54 3.16 -38.00
CA ASN A 56 -31.58 4.25 -37.99
C ASN A 56 -30.15 3.73 -38.17
N LYS A 57 -29.59 3.94 -39.37
CA LYS A 57 -28.25 3.52 -39.81
C LYS A 57 -27.11 3.89 -38.87
N LYS A 58 -27.28 4.91 -38.02
CA LYS A 58 -26.30 5.27 -37.00
C LYS A 58 -26.00 4.10 -36.06
N PHE A 59 -27.01 3.32 -35.65
CA PHE A 59 -26.82 2.20 -34.74
C PHE A 59 -26.12 1.01 -35.41
N GLU A 60 -26.38 0.76 -36.70
CA GLU A 60 -25.61 -0.19 -37.51
C GLU A 60 -24.14 0.25 -37.62
N GLN A 61 -23.88 1.53 -37.90
CA GLN A 61 -22.51 2.05 -37.93
C GLN A 61 -21.81 1.90 -36.58
N GLN A 62 -22.49 2.26 -35.48
CA GLN A 62 -21.95 2.10 -34.12
C GLN A 62 -21.66 0.64 -33.77
N PHE A 63 -22.49 -0.30 -34.21
CA PHE A 63 -22.25 -1.73 -34.02
C PHE A 63 -20.92 -2.15 -34.64
N TRP A 64 -20.67 -1.77 -35.89
CA TRP A 64 -19.40 -2.05 -36.56
C TRP A 64 -18.22 -1.30 -35.91
N ASP A 65 -18.46 -0.08 -35.41
CA ASP A 65 -17.43 0.68 -34.70
C ASP A 65 -17.02 0.01 -33.38
N VAL A 66 -17.95 -0.61 -32.64
CA VAL A 66 -17.63 -1.40 -31.44
C VAL A 66 -16.69 -2.55 -31.77
N LEU A 67 -16.98 -3.30 -32.84
CA LEU A 67 -16.12 -4.40 -33.31
C LEU A 67 -14.74 -3.87 -33.72
N ALA A 68 -14.71 -2.86 -34.57
CA ALA A 68 -13.46 -2.26 -35.06
C ALA A 68 -12.60 -1.69 -33.92
N ILE A 69 -13.20 -1.10 -32.88
CA ILE A 69 -12.46 -0.65 -31.69
C ILE A 69 -11.91 -1.84 -30.89
N ARG A 70 -12.72 -2.89 -30.71
CA ARG A 70 -12.33 -4.10 -29.98
C ARG A 70 -11.15 -4.81 -30.65
N ASP A 71 -11.15 -4.86 -31.97
CA ASP A 71 -10.13 -5.54 -32.79
C ASP A 71 -8.93 -4.64 -33.11
N GLY A 72 -8.97 -3.36 -32.68
CA GLY A 72 -7.87 -2.41 -32.84
C GLY A 72 -7.75 -1.81 -34.25
N GLU A 73 -8.78 -1.94 -35.08
CA GLU A 73 -8.89 -1.31 -36.39
C GLU A 73 -9.26 0.17 -36.27
N LYS A 74 -10.08 0.51 -35.27
CA LYS A 74 -10.43 1.89 -34.92
C LYS A 74 -9.77 2.35 -33.61
N PRO A 75 -9.42 3.64 -33.51
CA PRO A 75 -8.95 4.23 -32.26
C PRO A 75 -9.94 4.03 -31.13
N ARG A 76 -9.46 3.50 -30.00
CA ARG A 76 -10.26 3.37 -28.79
C ARG A 76 -10.43 4.74 -28.11
N PRO A 77 -11.64 5.11 -27.63
CA PRO A 77 -11.81 6.32 -26.83
C PRO A 77 -10.94 6.31 -25.57
N ILE A 78 -10.43 7.48 -25.18
CA ILE A 78 -9.83 7.65 -23.85
C ILE A 78 -10.95 7.45 -22.82
N HIS A 79 -10.65 6.78 -21.69
CA HIS A 79 -11.63 6.44 -20.66
C HIS A 79 -12.83 5.63 -21.17
N TYR A 80 -12.60 4.68 -22.08
CA TYR A 80 -13.69 3.87 -22.66
C TYR A 80 -14.45 2.99 -21.66
N ASN A 81 -13.96 2.86 -20.42
CA ASN A 81 -14.69 2.25 -19.31
C ASN A 81 -15.79 3.16 -18.73
N MET A 82 -15.86 4.43 -19.17
CA MET A 82 -16.93 5.36 -18.82
C MET A 82 -18.05 5.29 -19.86
N ILE A 83 -19.15 6.00 -19.60
CA ILE A 83 -20.30 6.08 -20.52
C ILE A 83 -19.87 6.75 -21.83
N TYR A 84 -20.03 6.05 -22.96
CA TYR A 84 -19.60 6.52 -24.27
C TYR A 84 -20.73 6.51 -25.31
N TRP A 85 -21.29 5.34 -25.62
CA TRP A 85 -22.24 5.19 -26.74
C TRP A 85 -23.55 5.95 -26.54
N ASP A 86 -24.01 6.15 -25.31
CA ASP A 86 -25.25 6.88 -25.03
C ASP A 86 -25.21 8.34 -25.50
N PHE A 87 -24.05 8.98 -25.40
CA PHE A 87 -23.85 10.36 -25.90
C PHE A 87 -23.91 10.46 -27.43
N LEU A 88 -23.75 9.33 -28.12
CA LEU A 88 -23.80 9.24 -29.57
C LEU A 88 -25.18 8.77 -30.07
N SER A 89 -26.15 8.48 -29.20
CA SER A 89 -27.45 7.92 -29.58
C SER A 89 -28.42 8.93 -30.23
N VAL A 90 -28.09 10.23 -30.23
CA VAL A 90 -28.89 11.30 -30.86
C VAL A 90 -28.18 11.89 -32.07
N GLU A 91 -28.90 12.51 -32.99
CA GLU A 91 -28.38 12.99 -34.29
C GLU A 91 -27.11 13.84 -34.16
N ASN A 92 -27.15 14.87 -33.31
CA ASN A 92 -26.01 15.77 -33.02
C ASN A 92 -25.17 15.34 -31.82
N GLY A 93 -25.26 14.07 -31.41
CA GLY A 93 -24.50 13.50 -30.31
C GLY A 93 -22.99 13.55 -30.57
N LYS A 94 -22.21 13.97 -29.57
CA LYS A 94 -20.76 14.09 -29.66
C LYS A 94 -20.10 13.12 -28.68
N PRO A 95 -18.93 12.55 -29.04
CA PRO A 95 -18.23 11.67 -28.12
C PRO A 95 -17.79 12.47 -26.89
N PRO A 96 -18.01 11.96 -25.67
CA PRO A 96 -17.68 12.67 -24.44
C PRO A 96 -16.17 12.74 -24.20
N TYR A 97 -15.41 11.86 -24.86
CA TYR A 97 -13.96 11.75 -24.75
C TYR A 97 -13.33 11.67 -26.15
N PRO A 98 -12.12 12.20 -26.34
CA PRO A 98 -11.40 12.08 -27.60
C PRO A 98 -10.95 10.64 -27.86
N SER A 99 -10.65 10.34 -29.12
CA SER A 99 -10.03 9.09 -29.52
C SER A 99 -8.57 8.99 -29.04
N GLY A 100 -8.19 7.81 -28.56
CA GLY A 100 -6.82 7.46 -28.19
C GLY A 100 -6.10 6.69 -29.30
N LYS A 101 -5.32 5.67 -28.93
CA LYS A 101 -4.60 4.80 -29.87
C LYS A 101 -5.50 3.66 -30.36
N ALA A 102 -5.26 3.20 -31.58
CA ALA A 102 -5.84 1.97 -32.10
C ALA A 102 -5.03 0.78 -31.55
N VAL A 103 -5.58 0.10 -30.54
CA VAL A 103 -4.96 -1.06 -29.89
C VAL A 103 -6.05 -2.08 -29.61
N PRO A 104 -5.87 -3.36 -30.01
CA PRO A 104 -6.87 -4.40 -29.74
C PRO A 104 -7.04 -4.64 -28.24
N LEU A 105 -8.27 -4.91 -27.79
CA LEU A 105 -8.57 -5.21 -26.39
C LEU A 105 -7.75 -6.40 -25.87
N LYS A 106 -7.61 -7.45 -26.70
CA LYS A 106 -6.77 -8.61 -26.40
C LYS A 106 -5.30 -8.24 -26.20
N GLY A 107 -4.79 -7.23 -26.92
CA GLY A 107 -3.44 -6.70 -26.75
C GLY A 107 -3.27 -6.05 -25.38
N LEU A 108 -4.22 -5.21 -24.98
CA LEU A 108 -4.23 -4.57 -23.66
C LEU A 108 -4.31 -5.58 -22.52
N MET A 109 -5.12 -6.65 -22.68
CA MET A 109 -5.16 -7.75 -21.73
C MET A 109 -3.81 -8.49 -21.63
N LYS A 110 -3.10 -8.67 -22.74
CA LYS A 110 -1.75 -9.24 -22.69
C LYS A 110 -0.76 -8.34 -21.94
N GLU A 111 -0.82 -7.04 -22.17
CA GLU A 111 0.03 -6.05 -21.48
C GLU A 111 -0.30 -5.96 -19.98
N ALA A 112 -1.57 -6.13 -19.60
CA ALA A 112 -2.02 -6.15 -18.21
C ALA A 112 -1.66 -7.44 -17.44
N GLY A 113 -0.98 -8.42 -18.09
CA GLY A 113 -0.46 -9.61 -17.42
C GLY A 113 -1.48 -10.74 -17.26
N PHE A 114 -2.49 -10.80 -18.13
CA PHE A 114 -3.41 -11.94 -18.18
C PHE A 114 -2.64 -13.23 -18.52
N THR A 115 -3.11 -14.34 -17.97
CA THR A 115 -2.38 -15.61 -17.89
C THR A 115 -2.86 -16.62 -18.92
N ALA A 116 -2.07 -17.68 -19.12
CA ALA A 116 -2.43 -18.79 -20.01
C ALA A 116 -3.69 -19.56 -19.59
N ARG A 117 -4.16 -19.41 -18.34
CA ARG A 117 -5.43 -19.98 -17.88
C ARG A 117 -6.64 -19.13 -18.30
N GLU A 118 -6.46 -17.81 -18.36
CA GLU A 118 -7.53 -16.85 -18.67
C GLU A 118 -7.71 -16.67 -20.19
N PHE A 119 -6.63 -16.69 -20.97
CA PHE A 119 -6.68 -16.46 -22.42
C PHE A 119 -7.54 -17.44 -23.22
N PRO A 120 -7.57 -18.75 -22.93
CA PRO A 120 -8.44 -19.68 -23.63
C PRO A 120 -9.93 -19.34 -23.47
N LEU A 121 -10.35 -18.88 -22.28
CA LEU A 121 -11.74 -18.48 -22.02
C LEU A 121 -12.12 -17.23 -22.83
N LEU A 122 -11.19 -16.27 -22.92
CA LEU A 122 -11.35 -15.12 -23.81
C LEU A 122 -11.47 -15.51 -25.28
N ALA A 123 -10.67 -16.48 -25.73
CA ALA A 123 -10.69 -16.95 -27.11
C ALA A 123 -12.02 -17.62 -27.46
N GLU A 124 -12.57 -18.45 -26.56
CA GLU A 124 -13.90 -19.05 -26.78
C GLU A 124 -15.02 -17.99 -26.73
N ALA A 125 -14.95 -17.02 -25.82
CA ALA A 125 -15.90 -15.91 -25.79
C ALA A 125 -15.88 -15.10 -27.11
N GLN A 126 -14.68 -14.80 -27.63
CA GLN A 126 -14.50 -14.10 -28.90
C GLN A 126 -15.05 -14.92 -30.07
N LYS A 127 -14.68 -16.19 -30.18
CA LYS A 127 -15.18 -17.09 -31.22
C LYS A 127 -16.71 -17.18 -31.23
N ASN A 128 -17.34 -17.31 -30.06
CA ASN A 128 -18.80 -17.32 -29.95
C ASN A 128 -19.41 -15.95 -30.32
N SER A 129 -18.73 -14.85 -29.99
CA SER A 129 -19.14 -13.50 -30.41
C SER A 129 -19.09 -13.36 -31.93
N ASP A 130 -18.03 -13.83 -32.57
CA ASP A 130 -17.86 -13.73 -34.02
C ASP A 130 -18.94 -14.56 -34.76
N GLN A 131 -19.31 -15.72 -34.21
CA GLN A 131 -20.45 -16.50 -34.71
C GLN A 131 -21.80 -15.79 -34.51
N LEU A 132 -22.00 -15.08 -33.40
CA LEU A 132 -23.22 -14.30 -33.17
C LEU A 132 -23.34 -13.13 -34.16
N VAL A 133 -22.21 -12.51 -34.54
CA VAL A 133 -22.16 -11.42 -35.52
C VAL A 133 -22.74 -11.85 -36.87
N GLU A 134 -22.63 -13.12 -37.27
CA GLU A 134 -23.25 -13.63 -38.51
C GLU A 134 -24.80 -13.55 -38.46
N LEU A 135 -25.40 -13.86 -37.30
CA LEU A 135 -26.84 -13.72 -37.08
C LEU A 135 -27.26 -12.25 -37.06
N GLU A 136 -26.45 -11.40 -36.43
CA GLU A 136 -26.67 -9.95 -36.35
C GLU A 136 -26.60 -9.32 -37.74
N GLN A 137 -25.63 -9.71 -38.55
CA GLN A 137 -25.52 -9.26 -39.95
C GLN A 137 -26.69 -9.75 -40.80
N THR A 138 -27.15 -10.98 -40.59
CA THR A 138 -28.36 -11.48 -41.28
C THR A 138 -29.59 -10.63 -40.93
N ALA A 139 -29.76 -10.25 -39.67
CA ALA A 139 -30.84 -9.36 -39.23
C ALA A 139 -30.70 -7.96 -39.82
N MET A 140 -29.49 -7.38 -39.82
CA MET A 140 -29.23 -6.06 -40.43
C MET A 140 -29.54 -6.05 -41.93
N ASN A 141 -29.13 -7.09 -42.66
CA ASN A 141 -29.40 -7.24 -44.09
C ASN A 141 -30.90 -7.33 -44.41
N ALA A 142 -31.71 -7.94 -43.52
CA ALA A 142 -33.16 -8.01 -43.69
C ALA A 142 -33.81 -6.62 -43.66
N ILE A 143 -33.29 -5.69 -42.85
CA ILE A 143 -33.76 -4.29 -42.81
C ILE A 143 -33.29 -3.53 -44.06
N ASN A 144 -32.03 -3.73 -44.46
CA ASN A 144 -31.40 -3.03 -45.59
C ASN A 144 -32.07 -3.30 -46.94
N ARG A 145 -32.55 -4.53 -47.15
CA ARG A 145 -33.29 -4.89 -48.38
C ARG A 145 -34.59 -4.09 -48.54
N ILE A 146 -35.28 -3.74 -47.45
CA ILE A 146 -36.45 -2.86 -47.55
C ILE A 146 -36.04 -1.43 -47.93
N THR A 147 -34.92 -0.92 -47.39
CA THR A 147 -34.49 0.46 -47.66
C THR A 147 -34.00 0.69 -49.09
N THR A 148 -33.80 -0.36 -49.88
CA THR A 148 -33.29 -0.28 -51.26
C THR A 148 -34.38 -0.49 -52.30
N ASP A 149 -35.44 -1.24 -51.98
CA ASP A 149 -36.61 -1.44 -52.83
C ASP A 149 -37.75 -0.49 -52.38
N GLU A 150 -37.68 0.79 -52.78
CA GLU A 150 -38.74 1.79 -52.55
C GLU A 150 -40.02 1.57 -53.39
N SER A 151 -40.15 0.43 -54.10
CA SER A 151 -41.31 0.15 -54.93
C SER A 151 -42.15 -1.02 -54.42
N GLU A 152 -43.42 -0.70 -54.22
CA GLU A 152 -44.59 -1.58 -54.19
C GLU A 152 -44.95 -2.30 -52.89
N GLU A 153 -46.25 -2.19 -52.60
CA GLU A 153 -46.98 -2.79 -51.49
C GLU A 153 -46.70 -4.29 -51.35
N LEU A 154 -46.22 -4.72 -50.17
CA LEU A 154 -46.27 -6.12 -49.74
C LEU A 154 -46.78 -6.21 -48.29
N PRO A 155 -47.89 -6.92 -48.02
CA PRO A 155 -48.27 -7.27 -46.66
C PRO A 155 -47.60 -8.56 -46.16
N ASN A 156 -47.15 -8.52 -44.90
CA ASN A 156 -47.16 -9.57 -43.85
C ASN A 156 -45.86 -10.10 -43.23
N THR A 157 -44.67 -9.63 -43.56
CA THR A 157 -43.58 -9.53 -42.56
C THR A 157 -42.53 -8.52 -43.05
N SER A 158 -42.52 -7.30 -42.52
CA SER A 158 -41.44 -6.37 -42.86
C SER A 158 -40.09 -7.01 -42.52
N GLY A 159 -39.04 -6.80 -43.31
CA GLY A 159 -37.68 -7.20 -42.96
C GLY A 159 -37.24 -6.71 -41.57
N GLN A 160 -37.85 -5.63 -41.06
CA GLN A 160 -37.81 -5.26 -39.65
C GLN A 160 -38.40 -6.33 -38.71
N GLN A 161 -39.61 -6.85 -38.97
CA GLN A 161 -40.17 -7.97 -38.22
C GLN A 161 -39.33 -9.25 -38.32
N VAL A 162 -38.69 -9.50 -39.48
CA VAL A 162 -37.73 -10.61 -39.64
C VAL A 162 -36.51 -10.41 -38.74
N ALA A 163 -35.92 -9.21 -38.76
CA ALA A 163 -34.78 -8.86 -37.90
C ALA A 163 -35.14 -8.97 -36.41
N ILE A 164 -36.32 -8.49 -36.00
CA ILE A 164 -36.83 -8.63 -34.63
C ILE A 164 -36.96 -10.12 -34.26
N ARG A 165 -37.53 -10.96 -35.13
CA ARG A 165 -37.65 -12.40 -34.87
C ARG A 165 -36.30 -13.08 -34.68
N ILE A 166 -35.27 -12.67 -35.44
CA ILE A 166 -33.91 -13.20 -35.30
C ILE A 166 -33.30 -12.75 -33.96
N LEU A 167 -33.28 -11.45 -33.69
CA LEU A 167 -32.54 -10.84 -32.57
C LEU A 167 -33.21 -11.04 -31.20
N PHE A 168 -34.50 -11.35 -31.17
CA PHE A 168 -35.27 -11.67 -29.96
C PHE A 168 -35.66 -13.17 -29.90
N GLY A 169 -35.15 -13.98 -30.83
CA GLY A 169 -35.42 -15.41 -30.88
C GLY A 169 -34.52 -16.21 -29.93
N GLU A 170 -34.98 -17.40 -29.56
CA GLU A 170 -34.27 -18.32 -28.66
C GLU A 170 -32.83 -18.60 -29.11
N ARG A 171 -32.61 -18.82 -30.43
CA ARG A 171 -31.27 -19.06 -30.98
C ARG A 171 -30.29 -17.93 -30.68
N TYR A 172 -30.74 -16.68 -30.74
CA TYR A 172 -29.91 -15.52 -30.43
C TYR A 172 -29.59 -15.48 -28.93
N HIS A 173 -30.59 -15.71 -28.08
CA HIS A 173 -30.41 -15.75 -26.63
C HIS A 173 -29.45 -16.86 -26.19
N GLN A 174 -29.55 -18.05 -26.78
CA GLN A 174 -28.63 -19.15 -26.53
C GLN A 174 -27.20 -18.81 -26.93
N ALA A 175 -26.99 -18.24 -28.13
CA ALA A 175 -25.67 -17.79 -28.55
C ALA A 175 -25.09 -16.72 -27.61
N LYS A 176 -25.92 -15.78 -27.16
CA LYS A 176 -25.52 -14.76 -26.17
C LYS A 176 -25.16 -15.35 -24.81
N ILE A 177 -25.90 -16.36 -24.34
CA ILE A 177 -25.59 -17.10 -23.11
C ILE A 177 -24.20 -17.74 -23.21
N GLU A 178 -23.88 -18.38 -24.34
CA GLU A 178 -22.59 -19.05 -24.54
C GLU A 178 -21.40 -18.08 -24.51
N ILE A 179 -21.56 -16.87 -25.05
CA ILE A 179 -20.56 -15.79 -24.92
C ILE A 179 -20.40 -15.41 -23.45
N MET A 180 -21.52 -15.10 -22.78
CA MET A 180 -21.53 -14.62 -21.40
C MET A 180 -21.02 -15.66 -20.41
N ARG A 181 -21.26 -16.94 -20.67
CA ARG A 181 -20.74 -18.06 -19.86
C ARG A 181 -19.21 -18.06 -19.83
N HIS A 182 -18.56 -17.93 -20.98
CA HIS A 182 -17.10 -17.90 -21.05
C HIS A 182 -16.52 -16.61 -20.48
N ILE A 183 -17.18 -15.46 -20.68
CA ILE A 183 -16.80 -14.20 -20.02
C ILE A 183 -16.91 -14.35 -18.50
N ASN A 184 -17.97 -14.98 -17.99
CA ASN A 184 -18.15 -15.20 -16.55
C ASN A 184 -17.06 -16.12 -15.98
N MET A 185 -16.77 -17.25 -16.63
CA MET A 185 -15.67 -18.14 -16.23
C MET A 185 -14.32 -17.41 -16.22
N PHE A 186 -14.09 -16.55 -17.21
CA PHE A 186 -12.89 -15.72 -17.26
C PHE A 186 -12.82 -14.72 -16.11
N LEU A 187 -13.93 -14.05 -15.79
CA LEU A 187 -14.01 -13.12 -14.66
C LEU A 187 -13.76 -13.83 -13.32
N GLU A 188 -14.28 -15.05 -13.15
CA GLU A 188 -14.04 -15.87 -11.96
C GLU A 188 -12.55 -16.25 -11.82
N GLU A 189 -11.90 -16.69 -12.89
CA GLU A 189 -10.45 -16.98 -12.87
C GLU A 189 -9.61 -15.74 -12.57
N LEU A 190 -9.95 -14.60 -13.18
CA LEU A 190 -9.28 -13.34 -12.95
C LEU A 190 -9.42 -12.88 -11.49
N GLU A 191 -10.63 -12.93 -10.95
CA GLU A 191 -10.94 -12.53 -9.58
C GLU A 191 -10.22 -13.44 -8.59
N ASN A 192 -10.28 -14.76 -8.80
CA ASN A 192 -9.60 -15.75 -7.96
C ASN A 192 -8.09 -15.50 -7.92
N ARG A 193 -7.45 -15.32 -9.08
CA ARG A 193 -6.00 -15.07 -9.15
C ARG A 193 -5.64 -13.75 -8.49
N THR A 194 -6.24 -12.64 -8.92
CA THR A 194 -5.84 -11.31 -8.46
C THR A 194 -6.15 -11.10 -6.98
N SER A 195 -7.25 -11.67 -6.48
CA SER A 195 -7.61 -11.62 -5.05
C SER A 195 -6.62 -12.42 -4.22
N THR A 196 -6.28 -13.64 -4.67
CA THR A 196 -5.30 -14.49 -3.99
C THR A 196 -3.92 -13.83 -3.93
N GLU A 197 -3.44 -13.28 -5.04
CA GLU A 197 -2.16 -12.56 -5.10
C GLU A 197 -2.14 -11.35 -4.16
N PHE A 198 -3.21 -10.55 -4.15
CA PHE A 198 -3.34 -9.38 -3.30
C PHE A 198 -3.39 -9.75 -1.81
N VAL A 199 -4.24 -10.71 -1.42
CA VAL A 199 -4.39 -11.17 -0.03
C VAL A 199 -3.09 -11.78 0.49
N ASN A 200 -2.42 -12.59 -0.33
CA ASN A 200 -1.12 -13.17 0.04
C ASN A 200 -0.06 -12.08 0.23
N GLN A 201 0.01 -11.09 -0.67
CA GLN A 201 0.97 -10.00 -0.52
C GLN A 201 0.65 -9.11 0.70
N ALA A 202 -0.64 -8.86 0.97
CA ALA A 202 -1.08 -8.11 2.15
C ALA A 202 -0.75 -8.85 3.46
N SER A 203 -0.90 -10.18 3.49
CA SER A 203 -0.54 -10.99 4.65
C SER A 203 0.97 -11.01 4.89
N HIS A 204 1.78 -11.13 3.83
CA HIS A 204 3.23 -10.98 3.91
C HIS A 204 3.65 -9.61 4.46
N LEU A 205 3.04 -8.52 3.99
CA LEU A 205 3.31 -7.18 4.51
C LEU A 205 2.95 -7.08 6.01
N ARG A 206 1.82 -7.66 6.41
CA ARG A 206 1.39 -7.68 7.82
C ARG A 206 2.39 -8.42 8.72
N ILE A 207 2.92 -9.56 8.27
CA ILE A 207 3.94 -10.32 8.99
C ILE A 207 5.21 -9.47 9.17
N LEU A 208 5.66 -8.80 8.10
CA LEU A 208 6.81 -7.91 8.17
C LEU A 208 6.59 -6.70 9.08
N LEU A 209 5.35 -6.18 9.17
CA LEU A 209 5.02 -5.08 10.08
C LEU A 209 5.11 -5.54 11.54
N TYR A 210 4.55 -6.70 11.85
CA TYR A 210 4.65 -7.27 13.20
C TYR A 210 6.10 -7.57 13.57
N SER A 211 6.90 -8.14 12.66
CA SER A 211 8.31 -8.41 12.95
C SER A 211 9.12 -7.12 13.18
N GLN A 212 8.80 -6.04 12.45
CA GLN A 212 9.44 -4.73 12.66
C GLN A 212 9.07 -4.13 14.02
N ILE A 213 7.78 -4.17 14.40
CA ILE A 213 7.32 -3.70 15.71
C ILE A 213 8.00 -4.51 16.84
N SER A 214 8.03 -5.83 16.72
CA SER A 214 8.71 -6.69 17.71
C SER A 214 10.20 -6.39 17.83
N THR A 215 10.89 -6.15 16.71
CA THR A 215 12.32 -5.79 16.70
C THR A 215 12.56 -4.43 17.34
N PHE A 216 11.67 -3.45 17.10
CA PHE A 216 11.74 -2.13 17.72
C PHE A 216 11.52 -2.18 19.23
N ILE A 217 10.53 -2.95 19.70
CA ILE A 217 10.28 -3.18 21.14
C ILE A 217 11.51 -3.83 21.78
N LEU A 218 12.09 -4.86 21.14
CA LEU A 218 13.29 -5.54 21.64
C LEU A 218 14.48 -4.57 21.75
N LEU A 219 14.66 -3.68 20.77
CA LEU A 219 15.69 -2.64 20.81
C LEU A 219 15.48 -1.71 22.02
N LEU A 220 14.26 -1.23 22.26
CA LEU A 220 13.93 -0.40 23.42
C LEU A 220 14.21 -1.13 24.75
N CYS A 221 13.85 -2.40 24.85
CA CYS A 221 14.14 -3.22 26.03
C CYS A 221 15.66 -3.35 26.26
N THR A 222 16.46 -3.58 25.22
CA THR A 222 17.93 -3.66 25.36
C THR A 222 18.55 -2.34 25.81
N VAL A 223 18.09 -1.20 25.28
CA VAL A 223 18.57 0.13 25.69
C VAL A 223 18.19 0.41 27.14
N ALA A 224 16.93 0.14 27.53
CA ALA A 224 16.48 0.31 28.91
C ALA A 224 17.26 -0.58 29.89
N PHE A 225 17.57 -1.81 29.50
CA PHE A 225 18.39 -2.72 30.29
C PHE A 225 19.84 -2.21 30.46
N LEU A 226 20.48 -1.75 29.39
CA LEU A 226 21.81 -1.16 29.44
C LEU A 226 21.84 0.12 30.30
N MET A 227 20.82 0.97 30.20
CA MET A 227 20.67 2.16 31.05
C MET A 227 20.52 1.77 32.53
N ARG A 228 19.73 0.74 32.84
CA ARG A 228 19.56 0.24 34.21
C ARG A 228 20.88 -0.29 34.79
N ILE A 229 21.63 -1.05 33.99
CA ILE A 229 22.96 -1.54 34.35
C ILE A 229 23.93 -0.38 34.58
N SER A 230 24.03 0.56 33.64
CA SER A 230 24.90 1.73 33.76
C SER A 230 24.58 2.56 35.00
N LYS A 231 23.29 2.79 35.28
CA LYS A 231 22.84 3.47 36.50
C LYS A 231 23.23 2.71 37.77
N GLN A 232 23.11 1.39 37.78
CA GLN A 232 23.49 0.57 38.92
C GLN A 232 25.01 0.63 39.17
N TYR A 233 25.83 0.52 38.11
CA TYR A 233 27.27 0.68 38.21
C TYR A 233 27.67 2.07 38.70
N HIS A 234 27.09 3.13 38.13
CA HIS A 234 27.42 4.51 38.52
C HIS A 234 27.04 4.79 39.98
N THR A 235 25.83 4.39 40.41
CA THR A 235 25.41 4.54 41.81
C THR A 235 26.31 3.76 42.76
N GLY A 236 26.73 2.55 42.39
CA GLY A 236 27.66 1.74 43.17
C GLY A 236 29.03 2.42 43.33
N VAL A 237 29.65 2.88 42.23
CA VAL A 237 30.94 3.59 42.26
C VAL A 237 30.85 4.87 43.09
N VAL A 238 29.80 5.67 42.90
CA VAL A 238 29.58 6.90 43.67
C VAL A 238 29.41 6.60 45.16
N SER A 239 28.73 5.50 45.52
CA SER A 239 28.57 5.12 46.93
C SER A 239 29.89 4.74 47.60
N VAL A 240 30.77 4.01 46.90
CA VAL A 240 32.11 3.64 47.40
C VAL A 240 32.97 4.89 47.55
N LEU A 241 33.00 5.75 46.53
CA LEU A 241 33.78 7.00 46.57
C LEU A 241 33.30 7.93 47.70
N ASN A 242 31.99 8.05 47.89
CA ASN A 242 31.43 8.83 48.98
C ASN A 242 31.78 8.25 50.37
N SER A 243 31.84 6.92 50.49
CA SER A 243 32.30 6.28 51.74
C SER A 243 33.77 6.59 52.00
N GLU A 244 34.63 6.44 51.01
CA GLU A 244 36.07 6.71 51.16
C GLU A 244 36.36 8.18 51.47
N VAL A 245 35.67 9.11 50.81
CA VAL A 245 35.75 10.54 51.13
C VAL A 245 35.31 10.81 52.56
N LYS A 246 34.22 10.18 53.02
CA LYS A 246 33.75 10.32 54.39
C LYS A 246 34.77 9.78 55.41
N ASP A 247 35.37 8.63 55.14
CA ASP A 247 36.38 8.02 56.00
C ASP A 247 37.63 8.92 56.10
N ARG A 248 38.13 9.42 54.96
CA ARG A 248 39.26 10.37 54.93
C ARG A 248 38.96 11.69 55.63
N THR A 249 37.74 12.20 55.48
CA THR A 249 37.33 13.43 56.17
C THR A 249 37.34 13.22 57.69
N THR A 250 36.88 12.05 58.15
CA THR A 250 36.90 11.68 59.57
C THR A 250 38.31 11.52 60.11
N GLU A 251 39.22 10.85 59.37
CA GLU A 251 40.64 10.74 59.74
C GLU A 251 41.32 12.12 59.87
N ILE A 252 41.05 13.03 58.93
CA ILE A 252 41.61 14.40 58.96
C ILE A 252 41.09 15.18 60.17
N GLU A 253 39.79 15.07 60.48
CA GLU A 253 39.17 15.70 61.65
C GLU A 253 39.86 15.23 62.95
N GLU A 254 40.03 13.91 63.11
CA GLU A 254 40.71 13.32 64.27
C GLU A 254 42.18 13.73 64.36
N ALA A 255 42.89 13.77 63.23
CA ALA A 255 44.27 14.21 63.16
C ALA A 255 44.40 15.68 63.60
N ASN A 256 43.52 16.56 63.12
CA ASN A 256 43.47 17.97 63.49
C ASN A 256 43.21 18.16 64.99
N ILE A 257 42.26 17.42 65.57
CA ILE A 257 41.98 17.48 67.03
C ILE A 257 43.23 17.08 67.83
N LYS A 258 43.93 16.01 67.42
CA LYS A 258 45.18 15.59 68.07
C LYS A 258 46.28 16.66 67.93
N LEU A 259 46.38 17.31 66.77
CA LEU A 259 47.36 18.36 66.50
C LEU A 259 47.10 19.59 67.36
N ILE A 260 45.86 20.08 67.41
CA ILE A 260 45.44 21.19 68.28
C ILE A 260 45.72 20.84 69.75
N ARG A 261 45.40 19.62 70.19
CA ARG A 261 45.69 19.18 71.56
C ARG A 261 47.19 19.21 71.84
N LYS A 262 48.03 18.72 70.92
CA LYS A 262 49.50 18.78 71.04
C LYS A 262 50.01 20.22 71.09
N GLU A 263 49.52 21.10 70.21
CA GLU A 263 49.91 22.51 70.21
C GLU A 263 49.48 23.22 71.50
N SER A 264 48.26 22.98 71.98
CA SER A 264 47.77 23.49 73.26
C SER A 264 48.65 23.05 74.42
N PHE A 265 49.00 21.75 74.50
CA PHE A 265 49.95 21.26 75.51
C PHE A 265 51.34 21.88 75.38
N ALA A 266 51.85 22.10 74.16
CA ALA A 266 53.13 22.76 73.95
C ALA A 266 53.11 24.25 74.34
N VAL A 267 51.98 24.95 74.11
CA VAL A 267 51.77 26.33 74.56
C VAL A 267 51.70 26.38 76.09
N ILE A 268 50.91 25.51 76.72
CA ILE A 268 50.84 25.40 78.18
C ILE A 268 52.22 25.08 78.75
N GLY A 269 52.96 24.14 78.17
CA GLY A 269 54.33 23.82 78.60
C GLY A 269 55.28 25.01 78.53
N ARG A 270 55.21 25.82 77.45
CA ARG A 270 55.99 27.06 77.33
C ARG A 270 55.59 28.10 78.38
N ILE A 271 54.29 28.30 78.62
CA ILE A 271 53.77 29.24 79.63
C ILE A 271 54.16 28.78 81.03
N SER A 272 53.97 27.50 81.38
CA SER A 272 54.38 26.92 82.65
C SER A 272 55.89 27.01 82.86
N GLY A 273 56.70 26.81 81.80
CA GLY A 273 58.14 27.02 81.83
C GLY A 273 58.52 28.47 82.12
N SER A 274 57.84 29.44 81.48
CA SER A 274 58.00 30.88 81.75
C SER A 274 57.63 31.22 83.18
N ILE A 275 56.45 30.78 83.66
CA ILE A 275 55.98 31.03 85.03
C ILE A 275 56.93 30.40 86.06
N ALA A 276 57.40 29.18 85.83
CA ALA A 276 58.37 28.54 86.71
C ALA A 276 59.70 29.32 86.74
N HIS A 277 60.15 29.86 85.60
CA HIS A 277 61.30 30.74 85.52
C HIS A 277 61.08 32.04 86.30
N ASP A 278 59.92 32.68 86.12
CA ASP A 278 59.53 33.94 86.76
C ASP A 278 59.28 33.80 88.27
N ILE A 279 58.86 32.63 88.75
CA ILE A 279 58.74 32.30 90.19
C ILE A 279 60.12 31.97 90.79
N ARG A 280 60.99 31.30 90.02
CA ARG A 280 62.33 30.91 90.51
C ARG A 280 63.18 32.15 90.78
N GLN A 281 63.11 33.16 89.92
CA GLN A 281 63.81 34.44 90.07
C GLN A 281 63.69 35.05 91.49
N PRO A 282 62.49 35.40 92.01
CA PRO A 282 62.33 35.94 93.35
C PRO A 282 62.66 34.93 94.45
N LEU A 283 62.43 33.62 94.25
CA LEU A 283 62.83 32.58 95.23
C LEU A 283 64.35 32.45 95.37
N THR A 284 65.11 32.57 94.29
CA THR A 284 66.57 32.67 94.35
C THR A 284 67.01 33.95 95.03
N THR A 285 66.32 35.07 94.80
CA THR A 285 66.59 36.33 95.49
C THR A 285 66.29 36.24 96.99
N ILE A 286 65.18 35.61 97.40
CA ILE A 286 64.79 35.37 98.80
C ILE A 286 65.77 34.41 99.50
N LYS A 287 66.14 33.30 98.84
CA LYS A 287 67.14 32.36 99.35
C LYS A 287 68.50 33.04 99.54
N ASN A 288 68.86 33.99 98.68
CA ASN A 288 70.10 34.73 98.80
C ASN A 288 70.01 35.88 99.82
N SER A 289 68.82 36.41 100.12
CA SER A 289 68.61 37.42 101.17
C SER A 289 68.44 36.83 102.58
N SER A 290 68.24 35.51 102.73
CA SER A 290 68.21 34.82 104.03
C SER A 290 69.60 34.39 104.55
N PHE A 291 70.67 34.81 103.88
CA PHE A 291 72.07 34.58 104.27
C PHE A 291 72.81 35.87 104.70
N PHE A 292 72.08 36.94 105.02
CA PHE A 292 72.62 38.14 105.65
C PHE A 292 71.81 38.53 106.88
#